data_AF-A0A0G1SMF3-F1
#
_entry.id   AF-A0A0G1SMF3-F1
#
_cell.length_a   1.000
_cell.length_b   1.000
_cell.length_c   1.000
_cell.angle_alpha   90.00
_cell.angle_beta   90.00
_cell.angle_gamma   90.00
#
_symmetry.space_group_name_H-M   'P 1'
#
loop_
_entity.id
_entity.type
_entity.pdbx_description
1 polymer ?
#
loop_
_entity_poly.entity_id
_entity_poly.type
_entity_poly.pdbx_seq_one_letter_code
_entity_poly.pdbx_strand_id
1 'polypeptide(L)'
;QICTGDMGFTDAKQYDIETWLPGQNQYRETHSCSNTTDFQARGINTKYRNAAAKKTELVHMLNATGFAIGRVLIAIIENYQQKDGSVKVPDVLQKYLGGLDFIKSFSA
;
A
#
# COMPACT_ATOMS: atom_id res chain seq x y z
N GLN A 1 -5.02 -10.12 -8.10
CA GLN A 1 -3.79 -10.93 -8.19
C GLN A 1 -3.12 -10.56 -9.49
N ILE A 2 -1.81 -10.31 -9.46
CA ILE A 2 -1.04 -9.90 -10.64
C ILE A 2 -0.72 -11.12 -11.52
N CYS A 3 -0.73 -10.93 -12.84
CA CYS A 3 -0.42 -11.99 -13.79
C CYS A 3 1.09 -12.21 -13.89
N THR A 4 1.54 -13.39 -14.34
CA THR A 4 2.97 -13.74 -14.31
C THR A 4 3.89 -12.81 -15.08
N GLY A 5 3.38 -12.13 -16.11
CA GLY A 5 4.16 -11.17 -16.91
C GLY A 5 4.34 -9.80 -16.27
N ASP A 6 3.58 -9.49 -15.22
CA ASP A 6 3.56 -8.19 -14.54
C ASP A 6 4.00 -8.30 -13.07
N MET A 7 4.33 -9.51 -12.60
CA MET A 7 4.90 -9.71 -11.27
C MET A 7 6.33 -9.16 -11.19
N GLY A 8 6.70 -8.62 -10.03
CA GLY A 8 8.07 -8.26 -9.73
C GLY A 8 9.02 -9.45 -9.87
N PHE A 9 10.29 -9.17 -10.23
CA PHE A 9 11.32 -10.20 -10.47
C PHE A 9 11.50 -11.18 -9.30
N THR A 10 11.28 -10.74 -8.07
CA THR A 10 11.46 -11.54 -6.86
C THR A 10 10.20 -12.30 -6.41
N ASP A 11 9.06 -12.04 -7.04
CA ASP A 11 7.77 -12.33 -6.46
C ASP A 11 7.26 -13.68 -6.94
N ALA A 12 7.01 -14.59 -6.00
CA ALA A 12 6.32 -15.84 -6.28
C ALA A 12 4.80 -15.63 -6.37
N LYS A 13 4.28 -14.60 -5.69
CA LYS A 13 2.90 -14.17 -5.75
C LYS A 13 2.78 -12.70 -5.33
N GLN A 14 2.04 -11.92 -6.12
CA GLN A 14 1.80 -10.50 -5.86
C GLN A 14 0.30 -10.15 -5.94
N TYR A 15 -0.13 -9.28 -5.05
CA TYR A 15 -1.46 -8.67 -5.04
C TYR A 15 -1.34 -7.17 -4.91
N ASP A 16 -1.97 -6.46 -5.83
CA ASP A 16 -2.06 -5.02 -5.76
C ASP A 16 -3.46 -4.60 -5.36
N ILE A 17 -3.53 -3.53 -4.57
CA ILE A 17 -4.77 -2.83 -4.24
C ILE A 17 -4.77 -1.54 -5.05
N GLU A 18 -5.84 -1.33 -5.79
CA GLU A 18 -6.04 -0.13 -6.56
C GLU A 18 -7.16 0.72 -5.96
N THR A 19 -6.93 2.03 -5.91
CA THR A 19 -7.88 3.00 -5.39
C THR A 19 -8.46 3.82 -6.54
N TRP A 20 -9.76 4.10 -6.45
CA TRP A 20 -10.47 4.91 -7.43
C TRP A 20 -9.96 6.36 -7.40
N LEU A 21 -9.57 6.89 -8.56
CA LEU A 21 -9.20 8.29 -8.76
C LEU A 21 -10.20 8.97 -9.71
N PRO A 22 -11.20 9.72 -9.18
CA PRO A 22 -12.20 10.41 -9.98
C PRO A 22 -11.64 11.31 -11.09
N GLY A 23 -10.55 12.04 -10.82
CA GLY A 23 -9.92 12.95 -11.78
C GLY A 23 -9.33 12.23 -12.99
N GLN A 24 -9.06 10.94 -12.86
CA GLN A 24 -8.52 10.10 -13.93
C GLN A 24 -9.51 9.05 -14.44
N ASN A 25 -10.71 8.97 -13.85
CA ASN A 25 -11.76 8.00 -14.15
C ASN A 25 -11.27 6.54 -14.23
N GLN A 26 -10.38 6.15 -13.31
CA GLN A 26 -9.79 4.82 -13.27
C GLN A 26 -9.30 4.44 -11.88
N TYR A 27 -9.08 3.15 -11.67
CA TYR A 27 -8.37 2.63 -10.51
C TYR A 27 -6.86 2.75 -10.71
N ARG A 28 -6.13 3.13 -9.66
CA ARG A 28 -4.67 3.21 -9.66
C ARG A 28 -4.10 2.47 -8.46
N GLU A 29 -3.02 1.73 -8.68
CA GLU A 29 -2.29 1.01 -7.65
C GLU A 29 -1.89 1.96 -6.50
N THR A 30 -2.20 1.59 -5.26
CA THR A 30 -1.81 2.32 -4.05
C THR A 30 -1.06 1.45 -3.05
N HIS A 31 -1.19 0.13 -3.20
CA HIS A 31 -0.52 -0.86 -2.37
C HIS A 31 -0.12 -2.04 -3.25
N SER A 32 1.06 -2.60 -2.96
CA SER A 32 1.48 -3.90 -3.48
C SER A 32 1.91 -4.79 -2.32
N CYS A 33 1.52 -6.07 -2.38
CA CYS A 33 1.79 -7.09 -1.38
C CYS A 33 2.35 -8.35 -2.05
N SER A 34 3.56 -8.74 -1.67
CA SER A 34 4.30 -9.80 -2.32
C SER A 34 4.82 -10.86 -1.35
N ASN A 35 4.77 -12.10 -1.79
CA ASN A 35 5.47 -13.24 -1.19
C ASN A 35 6.65 -13.60 -2.09
N THR A 36 7.87 -13.45 -1.58
CA THR A 36 9.10 -13.77 -2.30
C THR A 36 9.63 -15.17 -1.96
N THR A 37 8.91 -15.92 -1.12
CA THR A 37 9.35 -17.22 -0.57
C THR A 37 10.78 -17.10 -0.03
N ASP A 38 11.68 -18.00 -0.41
CA ASP A 38 13.08 -17.95 0.02
C ASP A 38 14.00 -17.16 -0.92
N PHE A 39 13.49 -16.52 -1.98
CA PHE A 39 14.30 -15.85 -3.01
C PHE A 39 15.27 -14.83 -2.41
N GLN A 40 14.74 -13.88 -1.63
CA GLN A 40 15.54 -12.86 -0.94
C GLN A 40 16.40 -13.48 0.17
N ALA A 41 15.85 -14.45 0.90
CA ALA A 41 16.54 -15.14 1.98
C ALA A 41 17.80 -15.88 1.52
N ARG A 42 17.81 -16.43 0.29
CA ARG A 42 19.00 -17.01 -0.33
C ARG A 42 20.11 -15.98 -0.53
N GLY A 43 19.76 -14.79 -1.02
CA GLY A 43 20.71 -13.71 -1.31
C GLY A 43 21.40 -13.17 -0.06
N ILE A 44 20.67 -13.00 1.05
CA ILE A 44 21.20 -12.47 2.31
C ILE A 44 21.40 -13.53 3.41
N ASN A 45 21.32 -14.81 3.05
CA ASN A 45 21.53 -15.97 3.93
C ASN A 45 20.71 -15.94 5.24
N THR A 46 19.46 -15.46 5.16
CA THR A 46 18.58 -15.37 6.35
C THR A 46 17.90 -16.72 6.62
N LYS A 47 18.12 -17.24 7.82
CA LYS A 47 17.71 -18.59 8.22
C LYS A 47 17.05 -18.60 9.59
N TYR A 48 16.19 -19.59 9.82
CA TYR A 48 15.68 -19.92 11.14
C TYR A 48 16.10 -21.35 11.51
N ARG A 49 16.10 -21.66 12.81
CA ARG A 49 16.41 -23.01 13.31
C ARG A 49 15.09 -23.75 13.55
N ASN A 50 14.87 -24.82 12.81
CA ASN A 50 13.71 -25.67 13.01
C ASN A 50 13.96 -26.61 14.20
N ALA A 51 13.19 -26.43 15.27
CA ALA A 51 13.33 -27.21 16.50
C ALA A 51 13.07 -28.71 16.29
N ALA A 52 12.17 -29.06 15.37
CA ALA A 52 11.84 -30.45 15.04
C ALA A 52 12.89 -31.09 14.13
N ALA A 53 13.46 -30.33 13.19
CA ALA A 53 14.33 -30.88 12.14
C ALA A 53 15.84 -30.87 12.45
N LYS A 54 16.26 -30.36 13.62
CA LYS A 54 17.68 -30.18 14.03
C LYS A 54 18.57 -29.47 13.00
N LYS A 55 17.99 -28.81 12.00
CA LYS A 55 18.69 -28.13 10.88
C LYS A 55 18.22 -26.69 10.75
N THR A 56 19.05 -25.87 10.10
CA THR A 56 18.67 -24.51 9.70
C THR A 56 18.00 -24.52 8.34
N GLU A 57 16.96 -23.71 8.20
CA GLU A 57 16.16 -23.58 6.98
C GLU A 57 16.05 -22.10 6.61
N LEU A 58 15.89 -21.80 5.32
CA LEU A 58 15.67 -20.43 4.85
C LEU A 58 14.29 -19.95 5.29
N VAL A 59 14.19 -18.67 5.65
CA VAL A 59 12.89 -18.05 5.94
C VAL A 59 12.17 -17.71 4.64
N HIS A 60 10.84 -17.69 4.69
CA HIS A 60 10.07 -17.00 3.66
C HIS A 60 9.95 -15.52 3.99
N MET A 61 10.06 -14.67 2.98
CA MET A 61 9.94 -13.22 3.13
C MET A 61 8.68 -12.71 2.44
N LEU A 62 8.02 -11.78 3.12
CA LEU A 62 6.87 -11.05 2.60
C LEU A 62 7.12 -9.56 2.77
N ASN A 63 6.57 -8.79 1.85
CA ASN A 63 6.51 -7.34 1.97
C ASN A 63 5.13 -6.85 1.55
N ALA A 64 4.69 -5.76 2.15
CA ALA A 64 3.41 -5.14 1.85
C ALA A 64 3.53 -3.64 2.05
N THR A 65 3.12 -2.88 1.05
CA THR A 65 2.94 -1.45 1.19
C THR A 65 1.78 -1.22 2.16
N GLY A 66 2.04 -0.55 3.29
CA GLY A 66 0.97 -0.16 4.23
C GLY A 66 0.03 0.85 3.59
N PHE A 67 0.59 1.85 2.90
CA PHE A 67 -0.06 2.73 1.93
C PHE A 67 0.98 3.64 1.26
N ALA A 68 0.86 3.89 -0.05
CA ALA A 68 1.70 4.86 -0.74
C ALA A 68 1.22 6.30 -0.44
N ILE A 69 1.87 6.99 0.52
CA ILE A 69 1.38 8.27 1.09
C ILE A 69 0.98 9.31 0.04
N GLY A 70 1.79 9.49 -1.02
CA GLY A 70 1.48 10.46 -2.08
C GLY A 70 0.22 10.09 -2.87
N ARG A 71 0.07 8.81 -3.26
CA ARG A 71 -1.09 8.34 -4.03
C ARG A 71 -2.36 8.34 -3.17
N VAL A 72 -2.24 7.97 -1.89
CA VAL A 72 -3.37 8.00 -0.95
C VAL A 72 -3.83 9.43 -0.67
N LEU A 73 -2.92 10.40 -0.59
CA LEU A 73 -3.31 11.81 -0.44
C LEU A 73 -4.16 12.29 -1.63
N ILE A 74 -3.74 11.97 -2.86
CA ILE A 74 -4.52 12.29 -4.07
C ILE A 74 -5.90 11.63 -4.00
N ALA A 75 -5.96 10.34 -3.67
CA ALA A 75 -7.21 9.63 -3.55
C ALA A 75 -8.15 10.25 -2.51
N ILE A 76 -7.63 10.67 -1.34
CA ILE A 76 -8.43 11.34 -0.31
C ILE A 76 -8.95 12.68 -0.83
N ILE A 77 -8.09 13.52 -1.41
CA ILE A 77 -8.49 14.84 -1.91
C ILE A 77 -9.57 14.71 -2.99
N GLU A 78 -9.37 13.84 -3.98
CA GLU A 78 -10.31 13.69 -5.09
C GLU A 78 -11.65 13.08 -4.66
N ASN A 79 -11.65 12.08 -3.77
CA ASN A 79 -12.88 11.40 -3.35
C ASN A 79 -13.67 12.18 -2.28
N TYR A 80 -13.02 13.09 -1.55
CA TYR A 80 -13.65 13.88 -0.49
C TYR A 80 -13.84 15.36 -0.86
N GLN A 81 -13.57 15.75 -2.11
CA GLN A 81 -13.82 17.11 -2.60
C GLN A 81 -15.30 17.49 -2.51
N GLN A 82 -15.56 18.75 -2.20
CA GLN A 82 -16.89 19.35 -2.13
C GLN A 82 -17.09 20.33 -3.29
N LYS A 83 -18.35 20.71 -3.54
CA LYS A 83 -18.70 21.63 -4.66
C LYS A 83 -18.05 23.01 -4.52
N ASP A 84 -17.73 23.44 -3.31
CA ASP A 84 -17.08 24.72 -3.02
C ASP A 84 -15.54 24.65 -3.06
N GLY A 85 -14.98 23.48 -3.44
CA GLY A 85 -13.54 23.23 -3.48
C GLY A 85 -12.91 22.89 -2.13
N SER A 86 -13.68 22.84 -1.04
CA SER A 86 -13.20 22.29 0.22
C SER A 86 -13.04 20.76 0.14
N VAL A 87 -12.24 20.17 1.02
CA VAL A 87 -12.08 18.72 1.12
C VAL A 87 -12.57 18.27 2.49
N LYS A 88 -13.58 17.39 2.52
CA LYS A 88 -14.03 16.77 3.77
C LYS A 88 -12.92 15.88 4.33
N VAL A 89 -12.60 16.01 5.60
CA VAL A 89 -11.62 15.16 6.26
C VAL A 89 -12.28 13.81 6.58
N PRO A 90 -11.70 12.67 6.16
CA PRO A 90 -12.19 11.36 6.57
C PRO A 90 -12.23 11.23 8.10
N ASP A 91 -13.32 10.69 8.65
CA ASP A 91 -13.56 10.63 10.10
C ASP A 91 -12.37 10.06 10.90
N VAL A 92 -11.71 9.02 10.35
CA VAL A 92 -10.54 8.37 10.96
C VAL A 92 -9.30 9.27 11.04
N LEU A 93 -9.22 10.32 10.23
CA LEU A 93 -8.11 11.27 10.18
C LEU A 93 -8.33 12.53 11.04
N GLN A 94 -9.58 12.83 11.41
CA GLN A 94 -9.93 14.07 12.13
C GLN A 94 -9.14 14.23 13.44
N LYS A 95 -8.95 13.14 14.20
CA LYS A 95 -8.18 13.16 15.46
C LYS A 95 -6.70 13.56 15.26
N TYR A 96 -6.14 13.30 14.09
CA TYR A 96 -4.76 13.66 13.75
C TYR A 96 -4.66 15.10 13.21
N LEU A 97 -5.80 15.72 12.89
CA LEU A 97 -5.92 17.08 12.36
C LEU A 97 -6.63 18.01 13.36
N GLY A 98 -6.55 17.73 14.66
CA GLY A 98 -7.13 18.59 15.71
C GLY A 98 -8.65 18.68 15.70
N GLY A 99 -9.34 17.66 15.17
CA GLY A 99 -10.81 17.65 15.06
C GLY A 99 -11.36 18.43 13.87
N LEU A 100 -10.51 18.76 12.88
CA LEU A 100 -10.96 19.43 11.65
C LEU A 100 -11.88 18.53 10.82
N ASP A 101 -13.07 19.03 10.50
CA ASP A 101 -14.04 18.36 9.61
C ASP A 101 -13.75 18.63 8.11
N PHE A 102 -13.18 19.78 7.79
CA PHE A 102 -12.92 20.21 6.40
C PHE A 102 -11.58 20.95 6.28
N ILE A 103 -10.90 20.71 5.15
CA ILE A 103 -9.80 21.53 4.66
C ILE A 103 -10.42 22.58 3.72
N LYS A 104 -10.29 23.86 4.07
CA LYS A 104 -10.85 24.96 3.28
C LYS A 104 -10.07 25.17 1.99
N SER A 105 -10.77 25.51 0.91
CA SER A 105 -10.14 26.02 -0.30
C SER A 105 -9.47 27.36 0.01
N PHE A 106 -8.24 27.55 -0.48
CA PHE A 106 -7.61 28.86 -0.46
C PHE A 106 -8.28 29.72 -1.54
N SER A 107 -9.22 30.58 -1.15
CA SER A 107 -9.57 31.73 -1.99
C SER A 107 -8.43 32.75 -1.87
N ALA A 108 -7.72 32.98 -2.97
CA ALA A 108 -6.95 34.21 -3.15
C ALA A 108 -7.90 35.40 -3.29
#